data_AF-A0A843C7T2-F1
#
_entry.id   AF-A0A843C7T2-F1
#
_cell.length_a   1.000
_cell.length_b   1.000
_cell.length_c   1.000
_cell.angle_alpha   90.00
_cell.angle_beta   90.00
_cell.angle_gamma   90.00
#
_symmetry.space_group_name_H-M   'P 1'
#
loop_
_entity.id
_entity.type
_entity.pdbx_description
1 polymer ?
#
loop_
_entity_poly.entity_id
_entity_poly.type
_entity_poly.pdbx_seq_one_letter_code
_entity_poly.pdbx_strand_id
1 'polypeptide(L)'
;MKLKYITLFTITLFLALSSHNAFGVNSINWTLGGSPLNSLPFPTVTPSSGNLLQNPISVLVDATDENNFTTNGIIDTIDVLVSSVGYPDVITYTLTETGINTGLFTGTNFVFLVDNNKFQTTDTVDVIINSDPERGCYPDDTITQLDSTSVGAGDGVLIFSNTDLGGVGLVLTETGENTCKFIGKLKFTTTDSTDEITGTLKVSPGDILTVFDPIIFSFTNAQIIPTVDGKGSIQSNTDDNQNTAEVSAIYNGLSAGLHMADDPGGSGSGGPINRPGLVLNFLGSLLGGSSQSVPPTLGLDENQRRIVDGGFSFNHNSVDVEQFYTHYPLITTPVGQNNTIKLKIYEDKGINNIAHVGLSYGLGKGETFNEGRATIEYDKTFDGKESVTLFDPKHVLGGVNVTSTITNCSTNNNAQCLEVTFDHIFREPLEYNMIATNIWNFERNGWQNYFNNGIQIVGESMNPPEKYSGIYRGHPFHLTESGKNTAIDGDGNNWTFDKIWNRDYIKPVNVDSDILNPEKISAIEQLGFKYSDGQEIFGYARMDHRFEDTKNQEQVEAQTIMDNLCPGCQKEPFEKINDIFSYNMPTRHSKLNNPETVNQMNHEDQKAREFLKQYFEKIYPGKIYD
;
A
#
# COMPACT_ATOMS: atom_id res chain seq x y z
N MET A 1 43.21 -39.94 -50.86
CA MET A 1 43.40 -40.21 -49.42
C MET A 1 44.48 -39.26 -48.90
N LYS A 2 44.10 -38.10 -48.37
CA LYS A 2 45.01 -37.13 -47.75
C LYS A 2 44.34 -36.62 -46.48
N LEU A 3 44.84 -37.10 -45.35
CA LEU A 3 44.55 -36.58 -44.01
C LEU A 3 44.92 -35.08 -43.99
N LYS A 4 43.96 -34.22 -43.64
CA LYS A 4 44.23 -32.86 -43.18
C LYS A 4 44.24 -32.90 -41.65
N TYR A 5 45.41 -32.61 -41.08
CA TYR A 5 45.61 -32.33 -39.67
C TYR A 5 44.76 -31.10 -39.28
N ILE A 6 43.91 -31.25 -38.26
CA ILE A 6 43.30 -30.13 -37.55
C ILE A 6 44.14 -29.88 -36.31
N THR A 7 44.82 -28.73 -36.30
CA THR A 7 45.59 -28.23 -35.17
C THR A 7 44.62 -27.78 -34.07
N LEU A 8 44.59 -28.49 -32.94
CA LEU A 8 43.93 -28.00 -31.72
C LEU A 8 44.77 -26.83 -31.16
N PHE A 9 44.21 -25.61 -31.20
CA PHE A 9 44.65 -24.53 -30.33
C PHE A 9 43.92 -24.67 -29.00
N THR A 10 44.61 -25.15 -27.97
CA THR A 10 44.19 -24.93 -26.57
C THR A 10 44.37 -23.46 -26.25
N ILE A 11 43.28 -22.70 -26.30
CA ILE A 11 43.19 -21.36 -25.70
C ILE A 11 43.02 -21.59 -24.20
N THR A 12 44.12 -21.48 -23.45
CA THR A 12 44.05 -21.37 -21.99
C THR A 12 43.47 -20.00 -21.67
N LEU A 13 42.16 -19.94 -21.43
CA LEU A 13 41.49 -18.76 -20.94
C LEU A 13 41.94 -18.53 -19.50
N PHE A 14 42.95 -17.68 -19.31
CA PHE A 14 43.23 -17.10 -17.99
C PHE A 14 42.04 -16.21 -17.64
N LEU A 15 41.11 -16.74 -16.83
CA LEU A 15 40.21 -15.92 -16.03
C LEU A 15 41.07 -15.09 -15.09
N ALA A 16 41.40 -13.87 -15.53
CA ALA A 16 41.87 -12.84 -14.63
C ALA A 16 40.70 -12.51 -13.71
N LEU A 17 40.64 -13.19 -12.56
CA LEU A 17 39.85 -12.75 -11.42
C LEU A 17 40.46 -11.44 -10.95
N SER A 18 40.01 -10.31 -11.52
CA SER A 18 40.20 -9.03 -10.86
C SER A 18 39.41 -9.11 -9.56
N SER A 19 40.11 -9.09 -8.44
CA SER A 19 39.55 -8.86 -7.11
C SER A 19 39.06 -7.41 -6.99
N HIS A 20 38.19 -6.98 -7.90
CA HIS A 20 37.37 -5.81 -7.69
C HIS A 20 36.35 -6.23 -6.65
N ASN A 21 36.38 -5.51 -5.53
CA ASN A 21 35.52 -5.65 -4.37
C ASN A 21 34.16 -6.23 -4.78
N ALA A 22 33.78 -7.37 -4.20
CA ALA A 22 32.42 -7.86 -4.28
C ALA A 22 31.52 -6.74 -3.73
N PHE A 23 30.89 -5.98 -4.62
CA PHE A 23 30.00 -4.88 -4.28
C PHE A 23 28.77 -5.50 -3.59
N GLY A 24 28.52 -5.02 -2.37
CA GLY A 24 27.75 -5.73 -1.37
C GLY A 24 26.26 -5.61 -1.59
N VAL A 25 25.65 -6.62 -2.20
CA VAL A 25 24.23 -6.88 -1.98
C VAL A 25 24.10 -7.41 -0.55
N ASN A 26 23.40 -6.67 0.29
CA ASN A 26 23.23 -7.00 1.70
C ASN A 26 22.27 -8.17 1.89
N SER A 27 21.17 -8.18 1.13
CA SER A 27 20.21 -9.30 1.14
C SER A 27 19.34 -9.32 -0.11
N ILE A 28 18.79 -10.51 -0.41
CA ILE A 28 17.66 -10.69 -1.30
C ILE A 28 16.58 -11.37 -0.47
N ASN A 29 15.41 -10.75 -0.36
CA ASN A 29 14.29 -11.28 0.42
C ASN A 29 13.05 -11.41 -0.46
N TRP A 30 12.34 -12.51 -0.30
CA TRP A 30 10.99 -12.65 -0.81
C TRP A 30 10.01 -12.00 0.18
N THR A 31 9.08 -11.21 -0.33
CA THR A 31 8.04 -10.54 0.46
C THR A 31 6.67 -10.89 -0.11
N LEU A 32 5.68 -11.01 0.79
CA LEU A 32 4.27 -11.23 0.45
C LEU A 32 3.47 -10.07 1.04
N GLY A 33 2.81 -9.27 0.20
CA GLY A 33 2.10 -8.06 0.66
C GLY A 33 2.99 -7.09 1.43
N GLY A 34 4.26 -6.95 1.02
CA GLY A 34 5.25 -6.07 1.67
C GLY A 34 5.87 -6.61 2.96
N SER A 35 5.43 -7.76 3.47
CA SER A 35 6.02 -8.40 4.65
C SER A 35 7.11 -9.41 4.25
N PRO A 36 8.31 -9.39 4.87
CA PRO A 36 9.36 -10.36 4.59
C PRO A 36 8.96 -11.76 5.03
N LEU A 37 9.24 -12.74 4.17
CA LEU A 37 9.13 -14.17 4.48
C LEU A 37 10.36 -14.56 5.31
N ASN A 38 10.29 -14.37 6.64
CA ASN A 38 11.42 -14.59 7.56
C ASN A 38 11.91 -16.05 7.59
N SER A 39 13.22 -16.22 7.70
CA SER A 39 13.99 -17.42 7.37
C SER A 39 14.10 -18.50 8.46
N LEU A 40 13.55 -19.68 8.16
CA LEU A 40 14.36 -20.91 8.11
C LEU A 40 15.22 -20.88 6.82
N PRO A 41 16.25 -21.74 6.62
CA PRO A 41 17.17 -21.65 5.46
C PRO A 41 16.48 -21.52 4.09
N PHE A 42 15.22 -21.93 3.99
CA PHE A 42 14.29 -21.49 2.96
C PHE A 42 12.93 -21.20 3.62
N PRO A 43 12.27 -20.05 3.37
CA PRO A 43 10.89 -19.87 3.76
C PRO A 43 10.02 -20.85 2.95
N THR A 44 9.24 -21.65 3.67
CA THR A 44 8.26 -22.56 3.10
C THR A 44 6.95 -21.83 2.95
N VAL A 45 6.37 -21.87 1.75
CA VAL A 45 5.04 -21.34 1.50
C VAL A 45 4.15 -22.49 1.08
N THR A 46 3.12 -22.81 1.87
CA THR A 46 2.17 -23.87 1.54
C THR A 46 1.08 -23.31 0.62
N PRO A 47 0.87 -23.83 -0.62
CA PRO A 47 -0.20 -23.42 -1.52
C PRO A 47 -1.63 -23.74 -1.04
N SER A 48 -1.80 -24.21 0.20
CA SER A 48 -2.98 -24.94 0.71
C SER A 48 -4.33 -24.19 0.74
N SER A 49 -4.47 -23.06 0.05
CA SER A 49 -5.76 -22.35 -0.09
C SER A 49 -5.83 -21.35 -1.26
N GLY A 50 -5.14 -21.57 -2.38
CA GLY A 50 -5.26 -20.67 -3.55
C GLY A 50 -4.84 -19.20 -3.32
N ASN A 51 -4.25 -18.88 -2.16
CA ASN A 51 -3.91 -17.53 -1.72
C ASN A 51 -2.55 -17.03 -2.21
N LEU A 52 -1.63 -17.94 -2.60
CA LEU A 52 -0.33 -17.56 -3.18
C LEU A 52 -0.44 -17.06 -4.62
N LEU A 53 -1.57 -17.34 -5.26
CA LEU A 53 -1.89 -16.87 -6.60
C LEU A 53 -2.66 -15.54 -6.56
N GLN A 54 -3.10 -15.06 -5.39
CA GLN A 54 -3.84 -13.79 -5.29
C GLN A 54 -2.93 -12.62 -4.89
N ASN A 55 -1.93 -12.87 -4.06
CA ASN A 55 -1.08 -11.81 -3.54
C ASN A 55 0.21 -11.70 -4.40
N PRO A 56 0.52 -10.52 -4.96
CA PRO A 56 1.76 -10.34 -5.70
C PRO A 56 2.93 -10.63 -4.77
N ILE A 57 3.81 -11.51 -5.24
CA ILE A 57 5.07 -11.79 -4.58
C ILE A 57 6.04 -10.72 -5.05
N SER A 58 6.85 -10.20 -4.14
CA SER A 58 7.83 -9.16 -4.44
C SER A 58 9.20 -9.61 -4.00
N VAL A 59 10.19 -9.42 -4.87
CA VAL A 59 11.60 -9.58 -4.53
C VAL A 59 12.08 -8.22 -4.04
N LEU A 60 12.60 -8.18 -2.81
CA LEU A 60 13.29 -7.03 -2.24
C LEU A 60 14.79 -7.28 -2.29
N VAL A 61 15.54 -6.40 -2.94
CA VAL A 61 17.00 -6.41 -2.94
C VAL A 61 17.51 -5.20 -2.16
N ASP A 62 18.34 -5.47 -1.17
CA ASP A 62 19.05 -4.45 -0.41
C ASP A 62 20.47 -4.31 -0.97
N ALA A 63 20.72 -3.21 -1.67
CA ALA A 63 22.02 -2.81 -2.19
C ALA A 63 22.44 -1.43 -1.62
N THR A 64 22.04 -1.14 -0.38
CA THR A 64 22.40 0.12 0.33
C THR A 64 23.91 0.34 0.47
N ASP A 65 24.70 -0.73 0.45
CA ASP A 65 26.16 -0.68 0.51
C ASP A 65 26.81 -0.35 -0.86
N GLU A 66 26.02 -0.30 -1.94
CA GLU A 66 26.49 0.09 -3.26
C GLU A 66 26.38 1.62 -3.46
N ASN A 67 27.52 2.31 -3.34
CA ASN A 67 27.62 3.77 -3.51
C ASN A 67 27.04 4.32 -4.83
N ASN A 68 26.94 3.49 -5.86
CA ASN A 68 26.42 3.87 -7.17
C ASN A 68 24.90 4.14 -7.15
N PHE A 69 24.16 3.43 -6.29
CA PHE A 69 22.71 3.57 -6.17
C PHE A 69 22.31 4.62 -5.14
N THR A 70 23.20 5.02 -4.23
CA THR A 70 22.86 5.91 -3.10
C THR A 70 23.27 7.37 -3.30
N THR A 71 23.81 7.74 -4.48
CA THR A 71 24.39 9.09 -4.66
C THR A 71 24.11 9.78 -6.00
N ASN A 72 23.39 9.15 -6.93
CA ASN A 72 23.23 9.66 -8.29
C ASN A 72 22.03 10.61 -8.46
N GLY A 73 21.11 10.65 -7.48
CA GLY A 73 19.97 11.56 -7.46
C GLY A 73 18.84 11.21 -8.43
N ILE A 74 18.82 9.98 -8.94
CA ILE A 74 17.73 9.45 -9.77
C ILE A 74 17.16 8.18 -9.12
N ILE A 75 16.04 7.66 -9.65
CA ILE A 75 15.51 6.34 -9.29
C ILE A 75 16.20 5.33 -10.19
N ASP A 76 16.89 4.37 -9.60
CA ASP A 76 17.58 3.31 -10.34
C ASP A 76 16.70 2.07 -10.59
N THR A 77 17.15 1.24 -11.53
CA THR A 77 16.62 -0.12 -11.72
C THR A 77 17.73 -1.15 -11.71
N ILE A 78 17.40 -2.36 -11.27
CA ILE A 78 18.31 -3.51 -11.31
C ILE A 78 17.61 -4.72 -11.89
N ASP A 79 18.38 -5.59 -12.54
CA ASP A 79 17.89 -6.84 -13.11
C ASP A 79 18.23 -8.02 -12.22
N VAL A 80 17.21 -8.73 -11.73
CA VAL A 80 17.36 -9.95 -10.96
C VAL A 80 17.02 -11.16 -11.84
N LEU A 81 17.87 -12.18 -11.83
CA LEU A 81 17.57 -13.42 -12.54
C LEU A 81 16.72 -14.32 -11.65
N VAL A 82 15.49 -14.63 -12.09
CA VAL A 82 14.61 -15.56 -11.39
C VAL A 82 14.55 -16.87 -12.16
N SER A 83 14.75 -17.98 -11.47
CA SER A 83 14.78 -19.34 -12.04
C SER A 83 13.99 -20.30 -11.17
N SER A 84 13.49 -21.38 -11.77
CA SER A 84 12.68 -22.40 -11.09
C SER A 84 13.28 -23.78 -11.30
N VAL A 85 13.26 -24.62 -10.27
CA VAL A 85 13.78 -25.98 -10.34
C VAL A 85 12.84 -26.84 -11.17
N GLY A 86 13.41 -27.58 -12.12
CA GLY A 86 12.65 -28.42 -13.05
C GLY A 86 12.23 -27.71 -14.34
N TYR A 87 12.39 -26.38 -14.43
CA TYR A 87 12.10 -25.61 -15.64
C TYR A 87 13.35 -24.88 -16.14
N PRO A 88 13.66 -24.94 -17.45
CA PRO A 88 14.85 -24.29 -18.01
C PRO A 88 14.70 -22.76 -18.13
N ASP A 89 13.51 -22.22 -17.89
CA ASP A 89 13.21 -20.81 -18.05
C ASP A 89 13.89 -19.99 -16.94
N VAL A 90 14.75 -19.06 -17.36
CA VAL A 90 15.28 -18.00 -16.50
C VAL A 90 14.69 -16.69 -17.00
N ILE A 91 14.07 -15.93 -16.11
CA ILE A 91 13.52 -14.62 -16.45
C ILE A 91 14.38 -13.53 -15.83
N THR A 92 14.53 -12.43 -16.57
CA THR A 92 15.07 -11.19 -16.04
C THR A 92 13.91 -10.42 -15.42
N TYR A 93 13.97 -10.19 -14.12
CA TYR A 93 12.98 -9.44 -13.36
C TYR A 93 13.58 -8.11 -12.92
N THR A 94 13.16 -7.03 -13.59
CA THR A 94 13.63 -5.68 -13.32
C THR A 94 12.94 -5.13 -12.08
N LEU A 95 13.72 -4.81 -11.05
CA LEU A 95 13.27 -4.16 -9.83
C LEU A 95 13.55 -2.66 -9.91
N THR A 96 12.68 -1.87 -9.28
CA THR A 96 12.81 -0.42 -9.21
C THR A 96 13.13 0.00 -7.79
N GLU A 97 14.00 0.99 -7.66
CA GLU A 97 14.34 1.57 -6.37
C GLU A 97 13.11 2.16 -5.67
N THR A 98 12.93 1.89 -4.37
CA THR A 98 11.76 2.31 -3.56
C THR A 98 11.69 3.83 -3.36
N GLY A 99 12.80 4.53 -3.59
CA GLY A 99 12.92 5.97 -3.57
C GLY A 99 14.34 6.38 -3.98
N ILE A 100 14.52 7.64 -4.39
CA ILE A 100 15.81 8.16 -4.85
C ILE A 100 16.89 7.89 -3.79
N ASN A 101 17.98 7.26 -4.22
CA ASN A 101 19.16 7.00 -3.40
C ASN A 101 18.92 6.12 -2.15
N THR A 102 17.87 5.30 -2.15
CA THR A 102 17.59 4.38 -1.04
C THR A 102 18.45 3.12 -1.10
N GLY A 103 18.94 2.71 -2.27
CA GLY A 103 19.60 1.42 -2.48
C GLY A 103 18.71 0.21 -2.22
N LEU A 104 17.40 0.41 -2.04
CA LEU A 104 16.42 -0.65 -1.80
C LEU A 104 15.55 -0.81 -3.04
N PHE A 105 15.52 -2.00 -3.63
CA PHE A 105 14.84 -2.27 -4.89
C PHE A 105 13.71 -3.27 -4.69
N THR A 106 12.52 -2.97 -5.23
CA THR A 106 11.37 -3.86 -5.21
C THR A 106 10.72 -3.95 -6.58
N GLY A 107 10.20 -5.14 -6.89
CA GLY A 107 9.33 -5.37 -8.03
C GLY A 107 7.87 -5.44 -7.59
N THR A 108 6.93 -5.10 -8.47
CA THR A 108 5.50 -5.23 -8.19
C THR A 108 4.85 -6.16 -9.21
N ASN A 109 4.10 -7.17 -8.75
CA ASN A 109 3.40 -8.15 -9.61
C ASN A 109 4.32 -9.21 -10.24
N PHE A 110 5.04 -9.94 -9.40
CA PHE A 110 5.57 -11.25 -9.76
C PHE A 110 4.57 -12.34 -9.32
N VAL A 111 4.28 -13.29 -10.20
CA VAL A 111 3.40 -14.44 -9.87
C VAL A 111 4.02 -15.77 -10.25
N PHE A 112 3.67 -16.81 -9.50
CA PHE A 112 3.95 -18.18 -9.89
C PHE A 112 2.86 -18.71 -10.81
N LEU A 113 3.28 -19.47 -11.81
CA LEU A 113 2.37 -20.17 -12.71
C LEU A 113 2.45 -21.67 -12.42
N VAL A 114 1.30 -22.33 -12.33
CA VAL A 114 1.23 -23.80 -12.24
C VAL A 114 1.76 -24.43 -13.54
N ASP A 115 1.48 -23.79 -14.67
CA ASP A 115 1.88 -24.23 -16.01
C ASP A 115 2.50 -23.09 -16.84
N ASN A 116 2.92 -23.37 -18.08
CA ASN A 116 3.37 -22.34 -19.01
C ASN A 116 2.20 -21.54 -19.60
N ASN A 117 1.34 -21.00 -18.73
CA ASN A 117 0.16 -20.20 -19.07
C ASN A 117 0.58 -18.77 -19.45
N LYS A 118 1.28 -18.65 -20.58
CA LYS A 118 1.74 -17.38 -21.15
C LYS A 118 1.09 -17.16 -22.51
N PHE A 119 0.45 -16.01 -22.71
CA PHE A 119 -0.38 -15.73 -23.88
C PHE A 119 -0.03 -14.38 -24.52
N GLN A 120 -0.06 -14.26 -25.84
CA GLN A 120 0.04 -12.97 -26.52
C GLN A 120 -1.28 -12.21 -26.43
N THR A 121 -1.25 -10.88 -26.57
CA THR A 121 -2.46 -10.05 -26.63
C THR A 121 -3.38 -10.37 -27.81
N THR A 122 -2.90 -11.14 -28.79
CA THR A 122 -3.66 -11.57 -29.97
C THR A 122 -4.25 -12.97 -29.83
N ASP A 123 -3.92 -13.68 -28.74
CA ASP A 123 -4.33 -15.07 -28.58
C ASP A 123 -5.83 -15.18 -28.27
N THR A 124 -6.36 -16.35 -28.58
CA THR A 124 -7.67 -16.81 -28.12
C THR A 124 -7.44 -18.15 -27.45
N VAL A 125 -7.84 -18.27 -26.20
CA VAL A 125 -7.54 -19.42 -25.35
C VAL A 125 -8.83 -20.12 -24.94
N ASP A 126 -8.73 -21.44 -24.79
CA ASP A 126 -9.80 -22.25 -24.23
C ASP A 126 -9.64 -22.29 -22.71
N VAL A 127 -10.67 -21.87 -21.98
CA VAL A 127 -10.75 -21.99 -20.52
C VAL A 127 -11.50 -23.27 -20.22
N ILE A 128 -10.85 -24.19 -19.51
CA ILE A 128 -11.38 -25.53 -19.25
C ILE A 128 -11.51 -25.73 -17.75
N ILE A 129 -12.72 -26.08 -17.31
CA ILE A 129 -12.97 -26.60 -15.96
C ILE A 129 -13.31 -28.07 -16.06
N ASN A 130 -12.63 -28.90 -15.27
CA ASN A 130 -12.99 -30.29 -15.06
C ASN A 130 -13.56 -30.42 -13.64
N SER A 131 -14.85 -30.70 -13.51
CA SER A 131 -15.42 -31.08 -12.21
C SER A 131 -15.10 -32.54 -11.92
N ASP A 132 -14.96 -32.87 -10.64
CA ASP A 132 -14.67 -34.22 -10.18
C ASP A 132 -15.85 -35.16 -10.47
N PRO A 133 -15.70 -36.17 -11.36
CA PRO A 133 -16.77 -37.10 -11.68
C PRO A 133 -17.20 -37.95 -10.48
N GLU A 134 -16.37 -38.11 -9.43
CA GLU A 134 -16.71 -38.86 -8.21
C GLU A 134 -17.74 -38.12 -7.34
N ARG A 135 -17.83 -36.79 -7.45
CA ARG A 135 -18.88 -35.98 -6.81
C ARG A 135 -20.18 -35.95 -7.62
N GLY A 136 -20.20 -36.60 -8.78
CA GLY A 136 -21.33 -36.73 -9.68
C GLY A 136 -21.44 -35.54 -10.64
N CYS A 137 -21.50 -35.83 -11.95
CA CYS A 137 -21.89 -34.86 -12.99
C CYS A 137 -23.39 -34.55 -12.96
N TYR A 138 -24.06 -34.77 -11.83
CA TYR A 138 -25.49 -34.52 -11.74
C TYR A 138 -25.69 -33.00 -11.72
N PRO A 139 -26.61 -32.46 -12.52
CA PRO A 139 -27.04 -31.07 -12.38
C PRO A 139 -27.80 -30.94 -11.06
N ASP A 140 -27.05 -30.92 -9.96
CA ASP A 140 -27.49 -30.24 -8.75
C ASP A 140 -27.49 -28.73 -9.07
N ASP A 141 -28.36 -27.95 -8.43
CA ASP A 141 -28.71 -26.56 -8.82
C ASP A 141 -27.47 -25.62 -8.94
N THR A 142 -26.31 -26.03 -8.41
CA THR A 142 -25.02 -25.32 -8.51
C THR A 142 -24.27 -25.52 -9.84
N ILE A 143 -24.41 -26.65 -10.54
CA ILE A 143 -23.74 -26.90 -11.83
C ILE A 143 -24.53 -26.30 -13.00
N THR A 144 -25.84 -26.15 -12.84
CA THR A 144 -26.67 -25.42 -13.81
C THR A 144 -26.26 -23.97 -13.99
N GLN A 145 -25.54 -23.35 -13.04
CA GLN A 145 -24.99 -21.99 -13.20
C GLN A 145 -23.89 -21.92 -14.27
N LEU A 146 -22.98 -22.90 -14.32
CA LEU A 146 -21.92 -22.96 -15.33
C LEU A 146 -22.48 -23.12 -16.75
N ASP A 147 -23.61 -23.83 -16.90
CA ASP A 147 -24.24 -24.20 -18.18
C ASP A 147 -25.38 -23.26 -18.61
N SER A 148 -25.74 -22.26 -17.78
CA SER A 148 -26.88 -21.41 -18.10
C SER A 148 -26.52 -20.33 -19.12
N THR A 149 -27.21 -20.35 -20.25
CA THR A 149 -27.22 -19.26 -21.25
C THR A 149 -28.04 -18.04 -20.78
N SER A 150 -28.45 -17.99 -19.51
CA SER A 150 -29.15 -16.84 -18.94
C SER A 150 -28.21 -15.66 -18.85
N VAL A 151 -28.44 -14.71 -19.76
CA VAL A 151 -27.71 -13.45 -19.90
C VAL A 151 -27.92 -12.60 -18.64
N GLY A 152 -27.07 -12.79 -17.64
CA GLY A 152 -27.00 -12.00 -16.41
C GLY A 152 -25.61 -12.17 -15.81
N ALA A 153 -24.83 -11.08 -15.76
CA ALA A 153 -23.46 -11.06 -15.26
C ALA A 153 -23.38 -11.73 -13.86
N GLY A 154 -22.71 -12.88 -13.76
CA GLY A 154 -22.42 -13.49 -12.44
C GLY A 154 -22.23 -15.01 -12.40
N ASP A 155 -22.77 -15.78 -13.35
CA ASP A 155 -22.95 -17.23 -13.12
C ASP A 155 -21.82 -18.13 -13.70
N GLY A 156 -20.73 -17.56 -14.21
CA GLY A 156 -19.60 -18.28 -14.83
C GLY A 156 -18.25 -18.08 -14.14
N VAL A 157 -17.17 -18.52 -14.80
CA VAL A 157 -15.80 -18.25 -14.34
C VAL A 157 -15.47 -16.78 -14.54
N LEU A 158 -15.01 -16.10 -13.49
CA LEU A 158 -14.61 -14.71 -13.60
C LEU A 158 -13.13 -14.63 -13.96
N ILE A 159 -12.79 -13.91 -15.02
CA ILE A 159 -11.40 -13.75 -15.46
C ILE A 159 -11.08 -12.27 -15.55
N PHE A 160 -10.10 -11.80 -14.79
CA PHE A 160 -9.70 -10.39 -14.78
C PHE A 160 -8.21 -10.23 -15.06
N SER A 161 -7.83 -9.03 -15.47
CA SER A 161 -6.44 -8.65 -15.74
C SER A 161 -6.06 -7.42 -14.91
N ASN A 162 -4.76 -7.14 -14.75
CA ASN A 162 -4.36 -5.86 -14.11
C ASN A 162 -4.86 -4.62 -14.88
N THR A 163 -5.03 -4.71 -16.20
CA THR A 163 -5.59 -3.61 -17.01
C THR A 163 -7.09 -3.48 -16.82
N ASP A 164 -7.80 -4.60 -16.64
CA ASP A 164 -9.22 -4.64 -16.43
C ASP A 164 -9.62 -5.50 -15.23
N LEU A 165 -9.70 -4.82 -14.08
CA LEU A 165 -10.16 -5.39 -12.82
C LEU A 165 -11.66 -5.73 -12.81
N GLY A 166 -12.44 -5.24 -13.78
CA GLY A 166 -13.84 -5.63 -13.93
C GLY A 166 -13.97 -7.06 -14.43
N GLY A 167 -13.01 -7.49 -15.26
CA GLY A 167 -12.94 -8.83 -15.79
C GLY A 167 -14.08 -9.18 -16.74
N VAL A 168 -14.10 -10.45 -17.12
CA VAL A 168 -15.10 -11.04 -17.99
C VAL A 168 -15.66 -12.27 -17.30
N GLY A 169 -16.99 -12.33 -17.13
CA GLY A 169 -17.69 -13.56 -16.78
C GLY A 169 -17.77 -14.45 -18.01
N LEU A 170 -17.16 -15.63 -17.96
CA LEU A 170 -17.16 -16.57 -19.07
C LEU A 170 -18.18 -17.68 -18.84
N VAL A 171 -19.18 -17.74 -19.71
CA VAL A 171 -20.10 -18.87 -19.79
C VAL A 171 -19.34 -20.05 -20.40
N LEU A 172 -19.30 -21.17 -19.68
CA LEU A 172 -18.66 -22.38 -20.15
C LEU A 172 -19.71 -23.35 -20.70
N THR A 173 -19.39 -24.09 -21.75
CA THR A 173 -20.29 -25.11 -22.30
C THR A 173 -19.73 -26.49 -21.98
N GLU A 174 -20.59 -27.39 -21.50
CA GLU A 174 -20.17 -28.77 -21.29
C GLU A 174 -19.76 -29.42 -22.64
N THR A 175 -18.60 -30.08 -22.68
CA THR A 175 -18.03 -30.65 -23.92
C THR A 175 -18.81 -31.86 -24.47
N GLY A 176 -19.81 -32.33 -23.72
CA GLY A 176 -20.73 -33.41 -24.05
C GLY A 176 -21.59 -33.75 -22.84
N GLU A 177 -22.73 -34.41 -23.04
CA GLU A 177 -23.68 -34.74 -21.97
C GLU A 177 -22.98 -35.45 -20.78
N ASN A 178 -22.99 -34.82 -19.60
CA ASN A 178 -22.44 -35.36 -18.36
C ASN A 178 -20.95 -35.74 -18.45
N THR A 179 -20.17 -34.99 -19.22
CA THR A 179 -18.71 -35.15 -19.28
C THR A 179 -17.98 -34.50 -18.11
N CYS A 180 -18.67 -33.67 -17.30
CA CYS A 180 -18.06 -32.89 -16.22
C CYS A 180 -16.94 -31.96 -16.70
N LYS A 181 -16.84 -31.71 -18.01
CA LYS A 181 -15.79 -30.90 -18.62
C LYS A 181 -16.43 -29.75 -19.35
N PHE A 182 -16.20 -28.54 -18.86
CA PHE A 182 -16.76 -27.31 -19.37
C PHE A 182 -15.68 -26.51 -20.07
N ILE A 183 -16.01 -25.94 -21.23
CA ILE A 183 -15.08 -25.17 -22.06
C ILE A 183 -15.70 -23.84 -22.47
N GLY A 184 -14.94 -22.76 -22.34
CA GLY A 184 -15.28 -21.43 -22.84
C GLY A 184 -14.13 -20.84 -23.64
N LYS A 185 -14.41 -19.87 -24.51
CA LYS A 185 -13.37 -19.17 -25.28
C LYS A 185 -13.13 -17.78 -24.71
N LEU A 186 -11.89 -17.51 -24.35
CA LEU A 186 -11.43 -16.20 -23.92
C LEU A 186 -10.57 -15.59 -25.01
N LYS A 187 -10.91 -14.38 -25.44
CA LYS A 187 -10.16 -13.61 -26.43
C LYS A 187 -9.55 -12.39 -25.78
N PHE A 188 -8.32 -12.06 -26.14
CA PHE A 188 -7.65 -10.86 -25.66
C PHE A 188 -7.80 -9.67 -26.62
N THR A 189 -7.91 -8.46 -26.08
CA THR A 189 -7.90 -7.20 -26.85
C THR A 189 -7.11 -6.13 -26.11
N THR A 190 -6.42 -5.25 -26.84
CA THR A 190 -5.72 -4.08 -26.27
C THR A 190 -6.50 -2.78 -26.49
N THR A 191 -7.43 -2.77 -27.45
CA THR A 191 -8.14 -1.56 -27.88
C THR A 191 -9.60 -1.54 -27.46
N ASP A 192 -10.25 -2.69 -27.45
CA ASP A 192 -11.68 -2.77 -27.19
C ASP A 192 -11.96 -2.83 -25.68
N SER A 193 -13.18 -2.50 -25.30
CA SER A 193 -13.65 -2.77 -23.94
C SER A 193 -13.86 -4.27 -23.75
N THR A 194 -13.74 -4.73 -22.51
CA THR A 194 -14.15 -6.07 -22.12
C THR A 194 -15.62 -6.31 -22.41
N ASP A 195 -15.93 -7.51 -22.89
CA ASP A 195 -17.25 -7.91 -23.37
C ASP A 195 -17.51 -9.38 -23.01
N GLU A 196 -18.41 -9.58 -22.05
CA GLU A 196 -18.84 -10.89 -21.55
C GLU A 196 -19.51 -11.74 -22.63
N ILE A 197 -20.25 -11.14 -23.55
CA ILE A 197 -21.02 -11.87 -24.58
C ILE A 197 -20.06 -12.57 -25.54
N THR A 198 -18.96 -11.90 -25.89
CA THR A 198 -17.96 -12.44 -26.82
C THR A 198 -16.79 -13.13 -26.11
N GLY A 199 -16.77 -13.12 -24.77
CA GLY A 199 -15.63 -13.61 -23.98
C GLY A 199 -14.36 -12.80 -24.26
N THR A 200 -14.47 -11.51 -24.54
CA THR A 200 -13.32 -10.66 -24.86
C THR A 200 -12.87 -9.93 -23.60
N LEU A 201 -11.62 -10.13 -23.16
CA LEU A 201 -11.01 -9.43 -22.02
C LEU A 201 -9.98 -8.40 -22.49
N LYS A 202 -10.10 -7.18 -21.98
CA LYS A 202 -9.11 -6.14 -22.19
C LYS A 202 -7.83 -6.42 -21.39
N VAL A 203 -6.70 -6.38 -22.06
CA VAL A 203 -5.38 -6.67 -21.50
C VAL A 203 -4.31 -5.73 -22.06
N SER A 204 -3.18 -5.64 -21.38
CA SER A 204 -1.94 -5.01 -21.83
C SER A 204 -0.77 -6.00 -21.75
N PRO A 205 0.31 -5.79 -22.54
CA PRO A 205 1.55 -6.55 -22.38
C PRO A 205 2.05 -6.57 -20.92
N GLY A 206 2.43 -7.75 -20.45
CA GLY A 206 2.90 -8.03 -19.10
C GLY A 206 1.81 -8.20 -18.05
N ASP A 207 0.53 -8.03 -18.38
CA ASP A 207 -0.56 -8.25 -17.43
C ASP A 207 -0.56 -9.65 -16.85
N ILE A 208 -0.88 -9.74 -15.57
CA ILE A 208 -1.27 -10.98 -14.92
C ILE A 208 -2.77 -11.15 -15.13
N LEU A 209 -3.15 -12.31 -15.63
CA LEU A 209 -4.52 -12.76 -15.68
C LEU A 209 -4.78 -13.62 -14.46
N THR A 210 -5.94 -13.41 -13.85
CA THR A 210 -6.39 -14.24 -12.75
C THR A 210 -7.76 -14.82 -13.11
N VAL A 211 -7.82 -16.14 -13.12
CA VAL A 211 -9.03 -16.93 -13.31
C VAL A 211 -9.56 -17.28 -11.94
N PHE A 212 -10.76 -16.81 -11.61
CA PHE A 212 -11.47 -17.12 -10.38
C PHE A 212 -12.62 -18.08 -10.67
N ASP A 213 -12.53 -19.27 -10.10
CA ASP A 213 -13.62 -20.23 -10.06
C ASP A 213 -14.44 -19.99 -8.79
N PRO A 214 -15.65 -19.43 -8.89
CA PRO A 214 -16.47 -19.09 -7.73
C PRO A 214 -17.05 -20.32 -7.02
N ILE A 215 -17.05 -21.50 -7.65
CA ILE A 215 -17.67 -22.72 -7.08
C ILE A 215 -16.76 -23.32 -6.02
N ILE A 216 -15.47 -23.43 -6.35
CA ILE A 216 -14.46 -23.98 -5.44
C ILE A 216 -13.57 -22.90 -4.81
N PHE A 217 -13.87 -21.63 -5.08
CA PHE A 217 -13.09 -20.46 -4.63
C PHE A 217 -11.60 -20.58 -4.96
N SER A 218 -11.29 -21.08 -6.16
CA SER A 218 -9.91 -21.28 -6.60
C SER A 218 -9.46 -20.18 -7.55
N PHE A 219 -8.16 -19.88 -7.50
CA PHE A 219 -7.53 -18.88 -8.35
C PHE A 219 -6.41 -19.54 -9.14
N THR A 220 -6.33 -19.24 -10.44
CA THR A 220 -5.20 -19.64 -11.29
C THR A 220 -4.68 -18.43 -12.04
N ASN A 221 -3.37 -18.27 -12.09
CA ASN A 221 -2.74 -17.17 -12.81
C ASN A 221 -2.21 -17.58 -14.19
N ALA A 222 -2.19 -16.59 -15.06
CA ALA A 222 -1.51 -16.61 -16.35
C ALA A 222 -0.85 -15.25 -16.60
N GLN A 223 0.00 -15.14 -17.63
CA GLN A 223 0.65 -13.89 -18.00
C GLN A 223 0.43 -13.55 -19.48
N ILE A 224 0.13 -12.28 -19.76
CA ILE A 224 0.18 -11.73 -21.11
C ILE A 224 1.63 -11.34 -21.46
N ILE A 225 2.16 -11.88 -22.55
CA ILE A 225 3.48 -11.57 -23.08
C ILE A 225 3.40 -10.57 -24.25
N PRO A 226 4.47 -9.78 -24.50
CA PRO A 226 5.76 -9.77 -23.79
C PRO A 226 5.66 -9.22 -22.37
N THR A 227 6.52 -9.72 -21.48
CA THR A 227 6.72 -9.16 -20.15
C THR A 227 7.24 -7.72 -20.27
N VAL A 228 6.74 -6.84 -19.40
CA VAL A 228 7.21 -5.45 -19.29
C VAL A 228 7.90 -5.24 -17.96
N ASP A 229 8.73 -4.20 -17.86
CA ASP A 229 9.53 -3.88 -16.69
C ASP A 229 8.68 -3.88 -15.40
N GLY A 230 9.21 -4.50 -14.34
CA GLY A 230 8.54 -4.60 -13.05
C GLY A 230 7.54 -5.74 -12.91
N LYS A 231 7.06 -6.36 -14.00
CA LYS A 231 6.14 -7.51 -13.96
C LYS A 231 6.87 -8.81 -14.33
N GLY A 232 6.42 -9.95 -13.82
CA GLY A 232 7.10 -11.23 -14.09
C GLY A 232 6.28 -12.44 -13.75
N SER A 233 6.56 -13.55 -14.42
CA SER A 233 6.02 -14.84 -14.03
C SER A 233 7.01 -15.97 -14.31
N ILE A 234 7.01 -16.96 -13.44
CA ILE A 234 7.79 -18.18 -13.64
C ILE A 234 6.93 -19.40 -13.32
N GLN A 235 7.13 -20.47 -14.10
CA GLN A 235 6.50 -21.74 -13.78
C GLN A 235 7.10 -22.30 -12.50
N SER A 236 6.26 -22.61 -11.53
CA SER A 236 6.62 -23.28 -10.28
C SER A 236 6.32 -24.76 -10.40
N ASN A 237 7.28 -25.61 -10.02
CA ASN A 237 6.97 -27.02 -9.75
C ASN A 237 6.44 -27.07 -8.32
N THR A 238 5.36 -27.78 -8.06
CA THR A 238 4.82 -28.00 -6.70
C THR A 238 5.00 -29.45 -6.26
N ASP A 239 5.96 -30.19 -6.82
CA ASP A 239 6.16 -31.62 -6.51
C ASP A 239 6.68 -31.83 -5.08
N ASP A 240 5.80 -32.37 -4.24
CA ASP A 240 5.88 -32.72 -2.81
C ASP A 240 7.17 -33.37 -2.28
N ASN A 241 8.08 -33.80 -3.15
CA ASN A 241 9.09 -34.80 -2.78
C ASN A 241 10.51 -34.29 -2.55
N GLN A 242 10.80 -32.97 -2.65
CA GLN A 242 12.18 -32.49 -2.48
C GLN A 242 12.32 -31.20 -1.65
N ASN A 243 13.17 -31.26 -0.61
CA ASN A 243 13.64 -30.14 0.23
C ASN A 243 14.51 -29.10 -0.53
N THR A 244 14.29 -28.90 -1.83
CA THR A 244 15.02 -27.92 -2.63
C THR A 244 14.16 -26.67 -2.81
N ALA A 245 14.77 -25.48 -2.67
CA ALA A 245 14.11 -24.24 -3.10
C ALA A 245 13.68 -24.39 -4.55
N GLU A 246 12.38 -24.23 -4.81
CA GLU A 246 11.79 -24.45 -6.12
C GLU A 246 11.90 -23.22 -6.98
N VAL A 247 12.02 -22.03 -6.39
CA VAL A 247 12.33 -20.79 -7.11
C VAL A 247 13.51 -20.10 -6.45
N SER A 248 14.40 -19.52 -7.25
CA SER A 248 15.55 -18.74 -6.77
C SER A 248 15.66 -17.43 -7.51
N ALA A 249 15.87 -16.34 -6.76
CA ALA A 249 16.22 -15.02 -7.28
C ALA A 249 17.72 -14.78 -7.08
N ILE A 250 18.42 -14.40 -8.14
CA ILE A 250 19.88 -14.24 -8.17
C ILE A 250 20.24 -12.82 -8.64
N TYR A 251 21.05 -12.12 -7.84
CA TYR A 251 21.60 -10.80 -8.18
C TYR A 251 23.04 -10.69 -7.69
N ASN A 252 23.96 -10.25 -8.57
CA ASN A 252 25.40 -10.13 -8.29
C ASN A 252 26.04 -11.34 -7.57
N GLY A 253 25.58 -12.55 -7.87
CA GLY A 253 26.07 -13.80 -7.28
C GLY A 253 25.48 -14.17 -5.91
N LEU A 254 24.69 -13.28 -5.30
CA LEU A 254 23.85 -13.61 -4.15
C LEU A 254 22.57 -14.28 -4.65
N SER A 255 22.08 -15.29 -3.93
CA SER A 255 20.86 -16.03 -4.29
C SER A 255 19.95 -16.18 -3.07
N ALA A 256 18.65 -15.99 -3.27
CA ALA A 256 17.62 -16.29 -2.29
C ALA A 256 16.60 -17.27 -2.87
N GLY A 257 16.50 -18.44 -2.25
CA GLY A 257 15.54 -19.48 -2.61
C GLY A 257 14.20 -19.33 -1.88
N LEU A 258 13.14 -19.74 -2.54
CA LEU A 258 11.80 -19.91 -1.99
C LEU A 258 11.38 -21.37 -2.21
N HIS A 259 10.87 -22.02 -1.16
CA HIS A 259 10.34 -23.38 -1.25
C HIS A 259 8.81 -23.31 -1.21
N MET A 260 8.13 -23.88 -2.22
CA MET A 260 6.69 -24.03 -2.18
C MET A 260 6.44 -25.48 -1.76
N ALA A 261 5.78 -25.68 -0.63
CA ALA A 261 5.48 -27.03 -0.17
C ALA A 261 4.03 -27.33 -0.51
N ASP A 262 3.76 -28.24 -1.45
CA ASP A 262 2.42 -28.79 -1.58
C ASP A 262 2.01 -29.43 -0.23
N ASP A 263 0.74 -29.27 0.13
CA ASP A 263 0.28 -29.56 1.49
C ASP A 263 0.34 -31.07 1.68
N PRO A 264 1.21 -31.62 2.56
CA PRO A 264 1.27 -33.06 2.74
C PRO A 264 -0.05 -33.49 3.36
N GLY A 265 -0.90 -34.13 2.58
CA GLY A 265 -2.22 -34.57 3.00
C GLY A 265 -2.18 -35.30 4.36
N GLY A 266 -2.63 -34.62 5.41
CA GLY A 266 -3.08 -35.17 6.69
C GLY A 266 -2.02 -35.46 7.78
N SER A 267 -2.03 -34.67 8.85
CA SER A 267 -2.51 -35.06 10.19
C SER A 267 -2.03 -34.08 11.26
N GLY A 268 -2.93 -33.76 12.20
CA GLY A 268 -2.79 -32.64 13.13
C GLY A 268 -1.53 -32.66 14.01
N SER A 269 -0.96 -31.47 14.18
CA SER A 269 -0.05 -31.15 15.28
C SER A 269 0.05 -29.63 15.39
N GLY A 270 -0.56 -29.06 16.44
CA GLY A 270 -0.47 -27.64 16.74
C GLY A 270 0.93 -27.16 17.08
N GLY A 271 1.21 -25.88 16.76
CA GLY A 271 2.39 -25.15 17.19
C GLY A 271 2.36 -23.70 16.65
N PRO A 272 2.75 -22.68 17.44
CA PRO A 272 2.14 -21.35 17.38
C PRO A 272 2.93 -20.35 16.53
N ILE A 273 2.23 -19.53 15.75
CA ILE A 273 2.76 -18.26 15.24
C ILE A 273 1.75 -17.16 15.57
N ASN A 274 2.06 -16.38 16.60
CA ASN A 274 1.39 -15.11 16.90
C ASN A 274 1.88 -14.05 15.92
N ARG A 275 1.00 -13.48 15.09
CA ARG A 275 1.14 -12.11 14.55
C ARG A 275 -0.24 -11.45 14.44
N PRO A 276 -0.39 -10.17 14.86
CA PRO A 276 -1.59 -9.38 14.62
C PRO A 276 -1.55 -8.82 13.19
N GLY A 277 -2.66 -8.96 12.46
CA GLY A 277 -2.88 -8.27 11.17
C GLY A 277 -2.64 -9.11 9.92
N LEU A 278 -3.45 -10.16 9.71
CA LEU A 278 -3.87 -10.69 8.41
C LEU A 278 -4.91 -11.78 8.71
N VAL A 279 -6.20 -11.53 8.47
CA VAL A 279 -7.26 -12.53 8.63
C VAL A 279 -7.61 -13.03 7.23
N LEU A 280 -7.07 -14.19 6.87
CA LEU A 280 -7.57 -15.03 5.79
C LEU A 280 -7.98 -16.36 6.43
N ASN A 281 -9.28 -16.51 6.68
CA ASN A 281 -9.89 -17.78 7.05
C ASN A 281 -11.17 -17.94 6.22
N PHE A 282 -11.06 -18.67 5.11
CA PHE A 282 -12.20 -19.36 4.51
C PHE A 282 -11.73 -20.74 4.06
N LEU A 283 -11.86 -21.73 4.95
CA LEU A 283 -12.06 -23.16 4.67
C LEU A 283 -12.12 -23.92 5.99
N GLY A 284 -13.34 -24.03 6.51
CA GLY A 284 -13.65 -24.76 7.73
C GLY A 284 -14.85 -25.70 7.56
N SER A 285 -15.14 -26.21 6.37
CA SER A 285 -15.92 -27.45 6.19
C SER A 285 -15.93 -27.97 4.76
N LEU A 286 -15.03 -28.90 4.43
CA LEU A 286 -15.41 -30.06 3.62
C LEU A 286 -14.41 -31.23 3.70
N LEU A 287 -13.73 -31.42 4.84
CA LEU A 287 -13.11 -32.70 5.20
C LEU A 287 -13.41 -32.99 6.67
N GLY A 288 -13.99 -34.15 6.94
CA GLY A 288 -14.64 -34.50 8.20
C GLY A 288 -13.76 -34.32 9.44
N GLY A 289 -14.11 -33.32 10.24
CA GLY A 289 -13.64 -33.08 11.60
C GLY A 289 -14.51 -31.97 12.20
N SER A 290 -15.41 -32.34 13.11
CA SER A 290 -16.49 -31.50 13.62
C SER A 290 -16.02 -30.27 14.43
N SER A 291 -15.98 -29.10 13.79
CA SER A 291 -16.51 -27.83 14.31
C SER A 291 -16.56 -26.80 13.17
N GLN A 292 -17.71 -26.68 12.48
CA GLN A 292 -17.88 -25.64 11.46
C GLN A 292 -17.75 -24.27 12.12
N SER A 293 -16.85 -23.44 11.60
CA SER A 293 -16.55 -22.12 12.10
C SER A 293 -17.27 -21.08 11.22
N VAL A 294 -18.51 -20.76 11.57
CA VAL A 294 -19.34 -19.80 10.80
C VAL A 294 -18.99 -18.37 11.24
N PRO A 295 -18.74 -17.43 10.31
CA PRO A 295 -18.56 -16.03 10.65
C PRO A 295 -19.90 -15.32 10.90
N PRO A 296 -19.93 -14.24 11.69
CA PRO A 296 -21.10 -13.39 11.79
C PRO A 296 -21.47 -12.78 10.43
N THR A 297 -22.77 -12.54 10.19
CA THR A 297 -23.27 -12.00 8.91
C THR A 297 -24.23 -10.84 9.10
N LEU A 298 -24.23 -9.93 8.13
CA LEU A 298 -25.19 -8.83 7.98
C LEU A 298 -26.37 -9.19 7.07
N GLY A 299 -26.40 -10.37 6.44
CA GLY A 299 -27.39 -10.66 5.39
C GLY A 299 -27.66 -12.14 5.19
N LEU A 300 -26.73 -12.83 4.52
CA LEU A 300 -26.87 -14.23 4.13
C LEU A 300 -26.09 -15.15 5.09
N ASP A 301 -26.65 -16.32 5.40
CA ASP A 301 -25.95 -17.38 6.14
C ASP A 301 -24.97 -18.18 5.24
N GLU A 302 -24.31 -19.18 5.81
CA GLU A 302 -23.37 -20.08 5.10
C GLU A 302 -24.00 -20.84 3.92
N ASN A 303 -25.34 -21.00 3.91
CA ASN A 303 -26.09 -21.67 2.86
C ASN A 303 -26.65 -20.66 1.84
N GLN A 304 -26.15 -19.43 1.84
CA GLN A 304 -26.63 -18.29 1.03
C GLN A 304 -28.12 -17.96 1.26
N ARG A 305 -28.68 -18.32 2.42
CA ARG A 305 -30.06 -17.99 2.77
C ARG A 305 -30.11 -16.68 3.53
N ARG A 306 -31.02 -15.79 3.13
CA ARG A 306 -31.22 -14.52 3.84
C ARG A 306 -31.73 -14.76 5.25
N ILE A 307 -30.95 -14.34 6.23
CA ILE A 307 -31.28 -14.44 7.66
C ILE A 307 -31.42 -13.06 8.32
N VAL A 308 -30.81 -12.02 7.75
CA VAL A 308 -30.92 -10.63 8.18
C VAL A 308 -31.52 -9.77 7.07
N ASP A 309 -32.55 -8.99 7.43
CA ASP A 309 -33.14 -7.96 6.58
C ASP A 309 -32.69 -6.56 7.02
N GLY A 310 -32.29 -5.74 6.06
CA GLY A 310 -31.79 -4.38 6.30
C GLY A 310 -30.54 -4.38 7.18
N GLY A 311 -29.60 -5.28 6.90
CA GLY A 311 -28.38 -5.50 7.70
C GLY A 311 -27.51 -4.27 7.86
N PHE A 312 -27.51 -3.37 6.87
CA PHE A 312 -26.85 -2.08 6.92
C PHE A 312 -27.88 -0.96 6.72
N SER A 313 -27.76 0.11 7.49
CA SER A 313 -28.52 1.33 7.23
C SER A 313 -27.73 2.59 7.55
N PHE A 314 -27.95 3.64 6.75
CA PHE A 314 -27.46 4.99 7.00
C PHE A 314 -28.61 5.99 6.96
N ASN A 315 -28.80 6.75 8.04
CA ASN A 315 -29.86 7.76 8.16
C ASN A 315 -31.24 7.25 7.69
N HIS A 316 -31.63 6.06 8.18
CA HIS A 316 -32.87 5.33 7.85
C HIS A 316 -32.94 4.68 6.45
N ASN A 317 -31.93 4.84 5.60
CA ASN A 317 -31.86 4.15 4.31
C ASN A 317 -31.21 2.78 4.51
N SER A 318 -32.02 1.73 4.64
CA SER A 318 -31.53 0.36 4.82
C SER A 318 -31.29 -0.36 3.50
N VAL A 319 -30.34 -1.28 3.48
CA VAL A 319 -30.11 -2.22 2.38
C VAL A 319 -29.98 -3.64 2.92
N ASP A 320 -30.47 -4.58 2.13
CA ASP A 320 -30.21 -6.00 2.34
C ASP A 320 -28.78 -6.28 1.92
N VAL A 321 -27.96 -6.66 2.91
CA VAL A 321 -26.52 -6.84 2.70
C VAL A 321 -26.30 -8.15 1.96
N GLU A 322 -25.45 -8.10 0.95
CA GLU A 322 -24.90 -9.25 0.23
C GLU A 322 -23.54 -9.63 0.84
N GLN A 323 -22.98 -10.78 0.46
CA GLN A 323 -21.76 -11.31 1.07
C GLN A 323 -20.58 -10.33 1.04
N PHE A 324 -19.84 -10.17 -0.05
CA PHE A 324 -18.67 -9.28 -0.06
C PHE A 324 -19.03 -7.85 -0.46
N TYR A 325 -19.88 -7.71 -1.48
CA TYR A 325 -20.13 -6.45 -2.16
C TYR A 325 -21.63 -6.19 -2.23
N THR A 326 -22.07 -5.07 -1.65
CA THR A 326 -23.48 -4.67 -1.65
C THR A 326 -23.66 -3.41 -2.47
N HIS A 327 -24.60 -3.45 -3.43
CA HIS A 327 -24.99 -2.25 -4.16
C HIS A 327 -25.77 -1.30 -3.24
N TYR A 328 -25.18 -0.17 -2.86
CA TYR A 328 -25.81 0.85 -2.04
C TYR A 328 -25.99 2.14 -2.84
N PRO A 329 -27.13 2.85 -2.73
CA PRO A 329 -27.28 4.13 -3.40
C PRO A 329 -26.31 5.17 -2.81
N LEU A 330 -25.84 6.10 -3.64
CA LEU A 330 -25.09 7.27 -3.17
C LEU A 330 -25.98 8.11 -2.27
N ILE A 331 -25.64 8.24 -0.99
CA ILE A 331 -26.36 9.14 -0.07
C ILE A 331 -25.49 10.36 0.21
N THR A 332 -26.02 11.55 -0.04
CA THR A 332 -25.33 12.80 0.28
C THR A 332 -25.74 13.29 1.67
N THR A 333 -24.76 13.61 2.52
CA THR A 333 -24.97 14.25 3.83
C THR A 333 -24.06 15.48 3.96
N PRO A 334 -24.52 16.61 4.52
CA PRO A 334 -23.66 17.76 4.71
C PRO A 334 -22.81 17.63 5.98
N VAL A 335 -21.64 18.28 5.97
CA VAL A 335 -20.78 18.46 7.14
C VAL A 335 -21.57 19.09 8.31
N GLY A 336 -21.31 18.64 9.53
CA GLY A 336 -21.93 19.15 10.75
C GLY A 336 -23.27 18.53 11.11
N GLN A 337 -23.85 17.67 10.27
CA GLN A 337 -25.06 16.92 10.61
C GLN A 337 -24.75 15.67 11.43
N ASN A 338 -25.65 15.34 12.35
CA ASN A 338 -25.61 14.08 13.07
C ASN A 338 -26.12 12.96 12.16
N ASN A 339 -25.32 11.90 12.05
CA ASN A 339 -25.60 10.75 11.22
C ASN A 339 -25.63 9.49 12.08
N THR A 340 -26.47 8.55 11.67
CA THR A 340 -26.64 7.27 12.36
C THR A 340 -26.45 6.13 11.37
N ILE A 341 -25.50 5.23 11.67
CA ILE A 341 -25.35 3.94 10.99
C ILE A 341 -25.83 2.85 11.92
N LYS A 342 -26.59 1.88 11.38
CA LYS A 342 -26.98 0.68 12.13
C LYS A 342 -26.55 -0.56 11.38
N LEU A 343 -25.93 -1.48 12.10
CA LEU A 343 -25.54 -2.80 11.64
C LEU A 343 -26.33 -3.85 12.41
N LYS A 344 -27.12 -4.68 11.73
CA LYS A 344 -27.77 -5.85 12.33
C LYS A 344 -26.94 -7.09 12.04
N ILE A 345 -26.42 -7.72 13.08
CA ILE A 345 -25.44 -8.80 12.95
C ILE A 345 -26.03 -10.08 13.52
N TYR A 346 -26.14 -11.10 12.70
CA TYR A 346 -26.48 -12.46 13.10
C TYR A 346 -25.20 -13.27 13.37
N GLU A 347 -25.26 -14.12 14.39
CA GLU A 347 -24.20 -15.06 14.74
C GLU A 347 -24.83 -16.37 15.21
N ASP A 348 -24.42 -17.48 14.63
CA ASP A 348 -25.03 -18.81 14.82
C ASP A 348 -24.87 -19.34 16.26
N LYS A 349 -23.73 -19.05 16.88
CA LYS A 349 -23.43 -19.34 18.30
C LYS A 349 -24.07 -18.33 19.26
N GLY A 350 -24.86 -17.40 18.73
CA GLY A 350 -25.59 -16.38 19.45
C GLY A 350 -24.84 -15.05 19.55
N ILE A 351 -25.61 -13.97 19.73
CA ILE A 351 -25.12 -12.57 19.74
C ILE A 351 -23.97 -12.29 20.71
N ASN A 352 -23.82 -13.11 21.76
CA ASN A 352 -22.74 -12.96 22.73
C ASN A 352 -21.39 -13.46 22.19
N ASN A 353 -21.37 -14.15 21.06
CA ASN A 353 -20.14 -14.63 20.42
C ASN A 353 -19.50 -13.59 19.49
N ILE A 354 -20.19 -12.49 19.19
CA ILE A 354 -19.64 -11.37 18.41
C ILE A 354 -18.59 -10.64 19.25
N ALA A 355 -17.36 -10.59 18.74
CA ALA A 355 -16.22 -10.01 19.43
C ALA A 355 -15.83 -8.62 18.90
N HIS A 356 -16.06 -8.36 17.62
CA HIS A 356 -15.67 -7.09 17.00
C HIS A 356 -16.65 -6.68 15.91
N VAL A 357 -16.87 -5.36 15.83
CA VAL A 357 -17.64 -4.69 14.79
C VAL A 357 -16.93 -3.38 14.42
N GLY A 358 -16.33 -3.35 13.26
CA GLY A 358 -15.61 -2.21 12.70
C GLY A 358 -16.40 -1.53 11.59
N LEU A 359 -16.28 -0.21 11.50
CA LEU A 359 -16.86 0.63 10.47
C LEU A 359 -15.81 1.63 9.97
N SER A 360 -15.55 1.61 8.67
CA SER A 360 -14.49 2.37 8.02
C SER A 360 -15.04 3.25 6.89
N TYR A 361 -14.59 4.50 6.83
CA TYR A 361 -15.08 5.52 5.90
C TYR A 361 -14.00 6.00 4.93
N GLY A 362 -14.45 6.46 3.76
CA GLY A 362 -13.59 7.21 2.84
C GLY A 362 -12.67 6.32 2.02
N LEU A 363 -13.12 5.11 1.69
CA LEU A 363 -12.34 4.13 0.94
C LEU A 363 -12.42 4.37 -0.57
N GLY A 364 -11.26 4.38 -1.23
CA GLY A 364 -11.11 4.36 -2.67
C GLY A 364 -11.36 2.97 -3.27
N LYS A 365 -11.41 2.90 -4.61
CA LYS A 365 -11.54 1.61 -5.31
C LYS A 365 -10.28 0.76 -5.08
N GLY A 366 -10.45 -0.42 -4.48
CA GLY A 366 -9.35 -1.35 -4.19
C GLY A 366 -8.68 -1.14 -2.83
N GLU A 367 -9.04 -0.10 -2.08
CA GLU A 367 -8.60 0.07 -0.69
C GLU A 367 -9.35 -0.91 0.24
N THR A 368 -8.65 -1.42 1.23
CA THR A 368 -9.12 -2.35 2.26
C THR A 368 -9.64 -1.61 3.49
N PHE A 369 -10.41 -2.28 4.36
CA PHE A 369 -10.96 -1.68 5.59
C PHE A 369 -9.97 -0.82 6.41
N ASN A 370 -8.71 -1.26 6.54
CA ASN A 370 -7.69 -0.57 7.34
C ASN A 370 -7.10 0.68 6.67
N GLU A 371 -7.33 0.87 5.37
CA GLU A 371 -6.86 2.02 4.60
C GLU A 371 -7.87 3.19 4.61
N GLY A 372 -9.00 3.00 5.31
CA GLY A 372 -10.01 4.03 5.49
C GLY A 372 -9.47 5.28 6.17
N ARG A 373 -10.08 6.41 5.86
CA ARG A 373 -9.65 7.72 6.37
C ARG A 373 -10.04 7.92 7.82
N ALA A 374 -11.13 7.29 8.25
CA ALA A 374 -11.48 7.14 9.65
C ALA A 374 -12.19 5.83 9.91
N THR A 375 -11.95 5.24 11.08
CA THR A 375 -12.49 3.96 11.50
C THR A 375 -13.01 4.03 12.93
N ILE A 376 -14.21 3.51 13.15
CA ILE A 376 -14.78 3.29 14.48
C ILE A 376 -14.87 1.78 14.70
N GLU A 377 -14.28 1.31 15.79
CA GLU A 377 -14.28 -0.10 16.17
C GLU A 377 -15.00 -0.27 17.48
N TYR A 378 -15.93 -1.22 17.52
CA TYR A 378 -16.63 -1.67 18.71
C TYR A 378 -16.15 -3.09 19.03
N ASP A 379 -15.49 -3.24 20.16
CA ASP A 379 -14.94 -4.50 20.63
C ASP A 379 -15.68 -4.97 21.88
N LYS A 380 -15.86 -6.29 21.99
CA LYS A 380 -16.37 -6.95 23.17
C LYS A 380 -15.35 -7.98 23.64
N THR A 381 -14.99 -7.94 24.91
CA THR A 381 -14.13 -8.95 25.53
C THR A 381 -14.95 -10.18 25.95
N PHE A 382 -14.28 -11.30 26.24
CA PHE A 382 -14.93 -12.55 26.67
C PHE A 382 -15.80 -12.40 27.93
N ASP A 383 -15.47 -11.47 28.82
CA ASP A 383 -16.26 -11.12 30.01
C ASP A 383 -17.41 -10.14 29.73
N GLY A 384 -17.64 -9.80 28.45
CA GLY A 384 -18.72 -8.95 28.00
C GLY A 384 -18.47 -7.45 28.18
N LYS A 385 -17.24 -7.03 28.47
CA LYS A 385 -16.89 -5.62 28.54
C LYS A 385 -16.77 -5.06 27.13
N GLU A 386 -17.45 -3.95 26.90
CA GLU A 386 -17.49 -3.26 25.61
C GLU A 386 -16.48 -2.11 25.60
N SER A 387 -15.82 -1.88 24.47
CA SER A 387 -14.93 -0.74 24.24
C SER A 387 -15.10 -0.20 22.83
N VAL A 388 -14.89 1.11 22.69
CA VAL A 388 -14.92 1.79 21.40
C VAL A 388 -13.55 2.38 21.13
N THR A 389 -12.97 2.04 19.98
CA THR A 389 -11.71 2.59 19.49
C THR A 389 -12.01 3.47 18.28
N LEU A 390 -11.38 4.64 18.23
CA LEU A 390 -11.51 5.59 17.12
C LEU A 390 -10.13 5.82 16.51
N PHE A 391 -9.98 5.46 15.23
CA PHE A 391 -8.83 5.84 14.42
C PHE A 391 -9.25 6.92 13.43
N ASP A 392 -8.91 8.17 13.74
CA ASP A 392 -9.28 9.34 12.94
C ASP A 392 -8.16 10.39 12.99
N PRO A 393 -7.06 10.18 12.24
CA PRO A 393 -5.88 11.03 12.31
C PRO A 393 -6.13 12.47 11.80
N LYS A 394 -7.16 12.66 10.97
CA LYS A 394 -7.54 13.97 10.42
C LYS A 394 -8.70 14.63 11.16
N HIS A 395 -9.23 14.00 12.21
CA HIS A 395 -10.38 14.49 12.95
C HIS A 395 -11.61 14.73 12.06
N VAL A 396 -11.85 13.85 11.09
CA VAL A 396 -13.00 13.91 10.17
C VAL A 396 -14.32 13.57 10.86
N LEU A 397 -14.27 12.93 12.03
CA LEU A 397 -15.42 12.53 12.83
C LEU A 397 -15.52 13.37 14.12
N GLY A 398 -16.75 13.62 14.55
CA GLY A 398 -17.06 14.30 15.80
C GLY A 398 -18.26 13.67 16.50
N GLY A 399 -18.35 13.81 17.82
CA GLY A 399 -19.52 13.34 18.58
C GLY A 399 -19.78 11.84 18.46
N VAL A 400 -18.74 11.03 18.29
CA VAL A 400 -18.87 9.59 18.10
C VAL A 400 -19.45 8.93 19.35
N ASN A 401 -20.56 8.23 19.17
CA ASN A 401 -21.21 7.41 20.19
C ASN A 401 -21.61 6.07 19.59
N VAL A 402 -21.29 4.98 20.27
CA VAL A 402 -21.63 3.63 19.82
C VAL A 402 -22.47 2.96 20.88
N THR A 403 -23.58 2.35 20.46
CA THR A 403 -24.47 1.60 21.34
C THR A 403 -24.83 0.27 20.72
N SER A 404 -25.14 -0.73 21.54
CA SER A 404 -25.55 -2.05 21.09
C SER A 404 -26.91 -2.41 21.70
N THR A 405 -27.79 -3.03 20.91
CA THR A 405 -29.10 -3.53 21.39
C THR A 405 -29.43 -4.87 20.72
N ILE A 406 -30.33 -5.63 21.33
CA ILE A 406 -30.82 -6.88 20.76
C ILE A 406 -32.08 -6.59 19.95
N THR A 407 -32.12 -7.06 18.71
CA THR A 407 -33.26 -6.89 17.80
C THR A 407 -33.58 -8.20 17.07
N ASN A 408 -34.67 -8.23 16.31
CA ASN A 408 -34.95 -9.33 15.40
C ASN A 408 -34.18 -9.14 14.10
N CYS A 409 -33.58 -10.21 13.58
CA CYS A 409 -32.82 -10.18 12.33
C CYS A 409 -33.71 -9.92 11.10
N SER A 410 -34.90 -10.52 11.08
CA SER A 410 -35.88 -10.38 10.01
C SER A 410 -37.29 -10.28 10.60
N THR A 411 -38.25 -9.79 9.81
CA THR A 411 -39.67 -9.90 10.17
C THR A 411 -40.22 -11.31 10.02
N ASN A 412 -39.53 -12.17 9.27
CA ASN A 412 -40.00 -13.49 8.86
C ASN A 412 -39.37 -14.64 9.66
N ASN A 413 -38.36 -14.35 10.49
CA ASN A 413 -37.73 -15.33 11.36
C ASN A 413 -37.66 -14.82 12.81
N ASN A 414 -37.46 -15.75 13.75
CA ASN A 414 -37.28 -15.43 15.17
C ASN A 414 -35.78 -15.31 15.55
N ALA A 415 -34.89 -15.16 14.56
CA ALA A 415 -33.46 -15.04 14.83
C ALA A 415 -33.18 -13.68 15.49
N GLN A 416 -32.31 -13.69 16.49
CA GLN A 416 -31.90 -12.47 17.20
C GLN A 416 -30.59 -11.95 16.62
N CYS A 417 -30.54 -10.65 16.41
CA CYS A 417 -29.37 -9.94 15.92
C CYS A 417 -28.87 -8.96 16.98
N LEU A 418 -27.55 -8.74 16.99
CA LEU A 418 -26.96 -7.59 17.67
C LEU A 418 -27.07 -6.40 16.72
N GLU A 419 -27.86 -5.39 17.09
CA GLU A 419 -27.89 -4.10 16.40
C GLU A 419 -26.85 -3.17 17.03
N VAL A 420 -25.75 -2.91 16.31
CA VAL A 420 -24.76 -1.90 16.70
C VAL A 420 -25.07 -0.61 15.98
N THR A 421 -25.27 0.46 16.75
CA THR A 421 -25.60 1.80 16.25
C THR A 421 -24.42 2.74 16.47
N PHE A 422 -23.95 3.34 15.39
CA PHE A 422 -22.86 4.32 15.34
C PHE A 422 -23.45 5.71 15.04
N ASP A 423 -23.51 6.56 16.06
CA ASP A 423 -23.87 7.97 15.92
C ASP A 423 -22.61 8.82 15.81
N HIS A 424 -22.55 9.73 14.85
CA HIS A 424 -21.38 10.58 14.60
C HIS A 424 -21.74 11.79 13.73
N ILE A 425 -20.85 12.77 13.71
CA ILE A 425 -20.89 13.94 12.84
C ILE A 425 -19.67 13.89 11.93
N PHE A 426 -19.86 14.09 10.63
CA PHE A 426 -18.73 14.38 9.74
C PHE A 426 -18.34 15.84 9.89
N ARG A 427 -17.06 16.09 10.16
CA ARG A 427 -16.48 17.42 10.34
C ARG A 427 -15.84 17.95 9.07
N GLU A 428 -15.59 17.10 8.09
CA GLU A 428 -15.08 17.51 6.79
C GLU A 428 -15.51 16.56 5.67
N PRO A 429 -15.48 17.02 4.40
CA PRO A 429 -15.72 16.15 3.25
C PRO A 429 -14.65 15.06 3.14
N LEU A 430 -15.06 13.85 2.74
CA LEU A 430 -14.14 12.78 2.39
C LEU A 430 -13.92 12.73 0.87
N GLU A 431 -12.71 12.36 0.45
CA GLU A 431 -12.36 12.24 -0.97
C GLU A 431 -13.10 11.10 -1.66
N TYR A 432 -13.26 9.98 -0.95
CA TYR A 432 -13.99 8.81 -1.43
C TYR A 432 -15.23 8.57 -0.59
N ASN A 433 -16.18 7.85 -1.17
CA ASN A 433 -17.52 7.66 -0.65
C ASN A 433 -17.81 6.23 -0.19
N MET A 434 -16.91 5.28 -0.44
CA MET A 434 -17.13 3.88 -0.06
C MET A 434 -16.96 3.69 1.44
N ILE A 435 -17.75 2.74 1.97
CA ILE A 435 -17.76 2.34 3.37
C ILE A 435 -17.52 0.85 3.43
N ALA A 436 -16.74 0.43 4.42
CA ALA A 436 -16.53 -0.97 4.71
C ALA A 436 -16.89 -1.27 6.16
N THR A 437 -17.30 -2.51 6.39
CA THR A 437 -17.45 -3.09 7.72
C THR A 437 -16.49 -4.25 7.87
N ASN A 438 -16.09 -4.55 9.11
CA ASN A 438 -15.26 -5.69 9.43
C ASN A 438 -15.78 -6.30 10.73
N ILE A 439 -16.23 -7.54 10.70
CA ILE A 439 -16.98 -8.14 11.81
C ILE A 439 -16.42 -9.53 12.07
N TRP A 440 -16.14 -9.86 13.34
CA TRP A 440 -15.71 -11.22 13.70
C TRP A 440 -16.18 -11.66 15.07
N ASN A 441 -16.26 -12.99 15.25
CA ASN A 441 -16.57 -13.63 16.51
C ASN A 441 -15.32 -13.92 17.37
N PHE A 442 -15.50 -14.45 18.57
CA PHE A 442 -14.39 -14.74 19.49
C PHE A 442 -13.40 -15.82 18.98
N GLU A 443 -13.81 -16.61 18.00
CA GLU A 443 -12.95 -17.56 17.29
C GLU A 443 -12.20 -16.91 16.12
N ARG A 444 -12.35 -15.59 15.92
CA ARG A 444 -11.80 -14.79 14.82
C ARG A 444 -12.28 -15.23 13.43
N ASN A 445 -13.45 -15.85 13.36
CA ASN A 445 -14.15 -16.01 12.09
C ASN A 445 -14.83 -14.68 11.79
N GLY A 446 -14.50 -14.09 10.65
CA GLY A 446 -14.98 -12.76 10.32
C GLY A 446 -15.14 -12.52 8.83
N TRP A 447 -15.81 -11.43 8.53
CA TRP A 447 -16.16 -11.03 7.19
C TRP A 447 -16.03 -9.50 7.03
N GLN A 448 -15.71 -9.06 5.82
CA GLN A 448 -15.75 -7.66 5.42
C GLN A 448 -16.80 -7.42 4.34
N ASN A 449 -17.65 -6.41 4.54
CA ASN A 449 -18.66 -6.02 3.55
C ASN A 449 -18.35 -4.60 3.05
N TYR A 450 -18.46 -4.40 1.74
CA TYR A 450 -18.26 -3.11 1.08
C TYR A 450 -19.57 -2.57 0.52
N PHE A 451 -19.86 -1.30 0.77
CA PHE A 451 -21.07 -0.61 0.32
C PHE A 451 -20.69 0.41 -0.75
N ASN A 452 -20.97 0.08 -2.01
CA ASN A 452 -20.55 0.90 -3.15
C ASN A 452 -21.40 2.18 -3.25
N ASN A 453 -20.85 3.23 -3.87
CA ASN A 453 -21.33 4.62 -3.81
C ASN A 453 -21.43 5.21 -2.39
N GLY A 454 -21.76 4.43 -1.37
CA GLY A 454 -21.74 4.74 0.04
C GLY A 454 -22.28 6.13 0.37
N ILE A 455 -21.46 6.96 1.01
CA ILE A 455 -21.86 8.27 1.52
C ILE A 455 -20.95 9.35 0.94
N GLN A 456 -21.56 10.35 0.28
CA GLN A 456 -20.87 11.57 -0.11
C GLN A 456 -21.08 12.65 0.95
N ILE A 457 -19.99 13.10 1.56
CA ILE A 457 -20.02 14.21 2.50
C ILE A 457 -19.73 15.52 1.76
N VAL A 458 -20.60 16.51 1.91
CA VAL A 458 -20.48 17.81 1.21
C VAL A 458 -20.49 18.99 2.19
N GLY A 459 -19.84 20.08 1.84
CA GLY A 459 -19.79 21.30 2.67
C GLY A 459 -18.37 21.72 3.01
N GLU A 460 -18.23 22.80 3.76
CA GLU A 460 -16.93 23.30 4.23
C GLU A 460 -16.47 22.50 5.45
N SER A 461 -15.15 22.29 5.57
CA SER A 461 -14.57 21.65 6.75
C SER A 461 -14.79 22.52 8.00
N MET A 462 -15.19 21.88 9.09
CA MET A 462 -15.27 22.45 10.44
C MET A 462 -13.95 22.27 11.22
N ASN A 463 -12.96 21.61 10.62
CA ASN A 463 -11.64 21.51 11.22
C ASN A 463 -10.88 22.82 11.02
N PRO A 464 -9.99 23.20 11.97
CA PRO A 464 -9.08 24.30 11.73
C PRO A 464 -8.27 24.01 10.46
N PRO A 465 -8.01 25.02 9.61
CA PRO A 465 -7.24 24.80 8.39
C PRO A 465 -5.88 24.17 8.71
N GLU A 466 -5.47 23.17 7.92
CA GLU A 466 -4.17 22.53 8.09
C GLU A 466 -3.06 23.57 7.90
N LYS A 467 -1.99 23.42 8.69
CA LYS A 467 -0.83 24.32 8.65
C LYS A 467 0.40 23.56 8.18
N TYR A 468 1.06 24.11 7.17
CA TYR A 468 2.28 23.53 6.62
C TYR A 468 3.45 24.46 6.87
N SER A 469 4.62 23.89 7.12
CA SER A 469 5.86 24.66 7.18
C SER A 469 6.91 23.97 6.33
N GLY A 470 7.68 24.74 5.60
CA GLY A 470 8.68 24.18 4.68
C GLY A 470 9.65 25.24 4.21
N ILE A 471 10.49 24.85 3.24
CA ILE A 471 11.46 25.77 2.61
C ILE A 471 11.18 25.78 1.11
N TYR A 472 10.91 26.97 0.57
CA TYR A 472 10.73 27.18 -0.87
C TYR A 472 11.78 28.16 -1.38
N ARG A 473 12.62 27.69 -2.31
CA ARG A 473 13.73 28.48 -2.88
C ARG A 473 14.64 29.12 -1.83
N GLY A 474 14.88 28.41 -0.72
CA GLY A 474 15.76 28.85 0.37
C GLY A 474 15.08 29.73 1.43
N HIS A 475 13.79 30.04 1.31
CA HIS A 475 13.04 30.79 2.30
C HIS A 475 12.07 29.87 3.06
N PRO A 476 12.02 29.95 4.41
CA PRO A 476 10.99 29.27 5.17
C PRO A 476 9.63 29.86 4.81
N PHE A 477 8.60 29.01 4.76
CA PHE A 477 7.22 29.44 4.61
C PHE A 477 6.35 28.78 5.67
N HIS A 478 5.25 29.44 6.02
CA HIS A 478 4.17 28.90 6.84
C HIS A 478 2.88 29.06 6.06
N LEU A 479 2.27 27.96 5.62
CA LEU A 479 1.02 27.96 4.87
C LEU A 479 -0.14 27.62 5.80
N THR A 480 -1.26 28.29 5.57
CA THR A 480 -2.58 27.93 6.11
C THR A 480 -3.45 27.51 4.94
N GLU A 481 -3.95 26.29 4.95
CA GLU A 481 -4.82 25.80 3.88
C GLU A 481 -6.04 26.70 3.67
N SER A 482 -6.37 26.96 2.41
CA SER A 482 -7.54 27.75 1.99
C SER A 482 -8.50 26.95 1.12
N GLY A 483 -8.12 25.75 0.70
CA GLY A 483 -8.91 24.82 -0.11
C GLY A 483 -8.21 23.47 -0.29
N LYS A 484 -8.82 22.53 -1.04
CA LYS A 484 -8.32 21.14 -1.21
C LYS A 484 -6.86 21.05 -1.68
N ASN A 485 -6.41 22.01 -2.49
CA ASN A 485 -5.05 22.07 -3.02
C ASN A 485 -4.50 23.50 -3.02
N THR A 486 -5.07 24.39 -2.21
CA THR A 486 -4.66 25.80 -2.13
C THR A 486 -4.37 26.19 -0.70
N ALA A 487 -3.37 27.05 -0.50
CA ALA A 487 -3.02 27.59 0.80
C ALA A 487 -2.54 29.04 0.69
N ILE A 488 -2.50 29.75 1.81
CA ILE A 488 -2.05 31.14 1.91
C ILE A 488 -0.93 31.22 2.92
N ASP A 489 0.16 31.93 2.60
CA ASP A 489 1.25 32.18 3.56
C ASP A 489 0.99 33.40 4.47
N GLY A 490 1.89 33.64 5.43
CA GLY A 490 1.81 34.79 6.34
C GLY A 490 1.83 36.17 5.64
N ASP A 491 2.30 36.22 4.39
CA ASP A 491 2.37 37.42 3.56
C ASP A 491 1.15 37.58 2.64
N GLY A 492 0.21 36.63 2.67
CA GLY A 492 -0.99 36.64 1.83
C GLY A 492 -0.77 36.12 0.40
N ASN A 493 0.36 35.48 0.09
CA ASN A 493 0.55 34.86 -1.22
C ASN A 493 -0.23 33.55 -1.30
N ASN A 494 -0.77 33.26 -2.48
CA ASN A 494 -1.43 31.99 -2.76
C ASN A 494 -0.40 30.91 -3.14
N TRP A 495 -0.70 29.68 -2.74
CA TRP A 495 0.08 28.49 -3.00
C TRP A 495 -0.83 27.41 -3.54
N THR A 496 -0.37 26.67 -4.55
CA THR A 496 -1.03 25.48 -5.08
C THR A 496 -0.20 24.24 -4.77
N PHE A 497 -0.86 23.18 -4.33
CA PHE A 497 -0.25 21.87 -4.13
C PHE A 497 -0.35 21.02 -5.41
N ASP A 498 0.80 20.72 -6.01
CA ASP A 498 0.95 19.75 -7.10
C ASP A 498 2.15 18.85 -6.77
N LYS A 499 1.93 17.89 -5.86
CA LYS A 499 2.92 17.03 -5.17
C LYS A 499 3.87 17.77 -4.22
N ILE A 500 4.17 19.02 -4.50
CA ILE A 500 4.87 19.96 -3.63
C ILE A 500 4.12 21.29 -3.64
N TRP A 501 4.18 22.01 -2.51
CA TRP A 501 3.61 23.35 -2.41
C TRP A 501 4.44 24.32 -3.27
N ASN A 502 3.78 24.93 -4.27
CA ASN A 502 4.36 25.94 -5.12
C ASN A 502 3.62 27.27 -4.93
N ARG A 503 4.36 28.35 -4.67
CA ARG A 503 3.78 29.69 -4.63
C ARG A 503 3.27 30.05 -6.02
N ASP A 504 1.99 30.40 -6.13
CA ASP A 504 1.36 30.76 -7.38
C ASP A 504 2.08 31.97 -7.97
N TYR A 505 2.64 31.80 -9.17
CA TYR A 505 3.35 32.88 -9.83
C TYR A 505 2.34 33.90 -10.33
N ILE A 506 2.11 34.96 -9.54
CA ILE A 506 1.55 36.19 -10.08
C ILE A 506 2.65 36.77 -10.96
N LYS A 507 2.51 36.64 -12.28
CA LYS A 507 3.34 37.38 -13.23
C LYS A 507 3.33 38.83 -12.73
N PRO A 508 4.48 39.43 -12.37
CA PRO A 508 4.51 40.87 -12.23
C PRO A 508 3.98 41.38 -13.56
N VAL A 509 2.90 42.15 -13.50
CA VAL A 509 2.42 42.88 -14.67
C VAL A 509 3.65 43.63 -15.12
N ASN A 510 4.25 43.22 -16.24
CA ASN A 510 5.31 44.00 -16.85
C ASN A 510 4.63 45.33 -17.12
N VAL A 511 5.02 46.31 -16.32
CA VAL A 511 4.61 47.68 -16.47
C VAL A 511 5.31 48.14 -17.74
N ASP A 512 4.76 47.73 -18.88
CA ASP A 512 5.08 48.34 -20.15
C ASP A 512 4.84 49.83 -19.96
N SER A 513 5.72 50.64 -20.52
CA SER A 513 5.84 52.09 -20.31
C SER A 513 4.56 52.91 -20.59
N ASP A 514 3.47 52.26 -20.96
CA ASP A 514 2.13 52.80 -21.18
C ASP A 514 1.30 53.00 -19.88
N ILE A 515 1.80 52.60 -18.70
CA ILE A 515 1.14 52.83 -17.39
C ILE A 515 1.53 54.18 -16.74
N LEU A 516 2.38 54.99 -17.36
CA LEU A 516 2.54 56.40 -16.98
C LEU A 516 1.35 57.29 -17.40
N ASN A 517 0.18 56.72 -17.65
CA ASN A 517 -1.06 57.48 -17.77
C ASN A 517 -1.67 57.67 -16.35
N PRO A 518 -1.70 58.91 -15.82
CA PRO A 518 -2.19 59.20 -14.47
C PRO A 518 -3.66 58.77 -14.23
N GLU A 519 -4.47 58.67 -15.28
CA GLU A 519 -5.87 58.24 -15.18
C GLU A 519 -6.00 56.75 -14.86
N LYS A 520 -5.06 55.91 -15.30
CA LYS A 520 -5.06 54.47 -14.97
C LYS A 520 -4.55 54.21 -13.55
N ILE A 521 -3.63 55.03 -13.06
CA ILE A 521 -3.11 54.94 -11.68
C ILE A 521 -4.22 55.25 -10.67
N SER A 522 -5.02 56.29 -10.93
CA SER A 522 -6.20 56.63 -10.12
C SER A 522 -7.26 55.52 -10.07
N ALA A 523 -7.46 54.79 -11.19
CA ALA A 523 -8.39 53.66 -11.24
C ALA A 523 -7.90 52.43 -10.44
N ILE A 524 -6.58 52.21 -10.35
CA ILE A 524 -5.99 51.12 -9.57
C ILE A 524 -5.98 51.44 -8.07
N GLU A 525 -5.74 52.70 -7.69
CA GLU A 525 -5.86 53.15 -6.30
C GLU A 525 -7.30 53.06 -5.77
N GLN A 526 -8.31 53.27 -6.63
CA GLN A 526 -9.73 53.05 -6.28
C GLN A 526 -10.09 51.58 -6.07
N LEU A 527 -9.27 50.63 -6.55
CA LEU A 527 -9.42 49.19 -6.31
C LEU A 527 -8.72 48.71 -5.03
N GLY A 528 -8.13 49.62 -4.25
CA GLY A 528 -7.56 49.32 -2.92
C GLY A 528 -6.11 48.83 -2.93
N PHE A 529 -5.43 48.82 -4.08
CA PHE A 529 -4.02 48.47 -4.17
C PHE A 529 -3.16 49.70 -3.85
N LYS A 530 -2.51 49.71 -2.69
CA LYS A 530 -1.47 50.70 -2.36
C LYS A 530 -0.14 50.22 -2.95
N TYR A 531 0.44 50.98 -3.86
CA TYR A 531 1.85 50.83 -4.21
C TYR A 531 2.67 51.35 -3.02
N SER A 532 3.26 50.45 -2.23
CA SER A 532 4.31 50.81 -1.30
C SER A 532 5.58 51.07 -2.12
N ASP A 533 6.07 52.31 -2.04
CA ASP A 533 7.30 52.78 -2.65
C ASP A 533 8.45 51.76 -2.53
N GLY A 534 8.85 51.18 -3.66
CA GLY A 534 10.21 50.66 -3.87
C GLY A 534 10.81 49.67 -2.87
N GLN A 535 10.01 48.92 -2.10
CA GLN A 535 10.53 47.77 -1.37
C GLN A 535 10.78 46.63 -2.35
N GLU A 536 12.05 46.44 -2.72
CA GLU A 536 12.51 45.26 -3.43
C GLU A 536 12.10 44.00 -2.66
N ILE A 537 11.23 43.20 -3.30
CA ILE A 537 10.62 41.94 -2.85
C ILE A 537 11.66 40.80 -2.74
N PHE A 538 12.95 41.15 -2.69
CA PHE A 538 14.06 40.23 -2.56
C PHE A 538 14.90 40.69 -1.37
N GLY A 539 14.97 39.89 -0.32
CA GLY A 539 15.89 40.12 0.77
C GLY A 539 17.28 40.48 0.24
N TYR A 540 17.95 41.40 0.92
CA TYR A 540 19.23 41.92 0.49
C TYR A 540 20.21 40.78 0.18
N ALA A 541 20.80 40.81 -1.02
CA ALA A 541 21.88 39.88 -1.33
C ALA A 541 23.00 40.05 -0.28
N ARG A 542 23.76 38.99 0.01
CA ARG A 542 24.83 39.01 1.04
C ARG A 542 25.89 40.11 0.86
N MET A 543 25.97 40.70 -0.32
CA MET A 543 26.89 41.79 -0.68
C MET A 543 26.27 43.19 -0.50
N ASP A 544 24.97 43.30 -0.23
CA ASP A 544 24.29 44.57 0.02
C ASP A 544 24.54 44.99 1.47
N HIS A 545 24.96 46.23 1.65
CA HIS A 545 25.25 46.83 2.96
C HIS A 545 24.11 46.72 3.99
N ARG A 546 22.84 46.64 3.55
CA ARG A 546 21.65 46.51 4.40
C ARG A 546 21.40 45.07 4.86
N PHE A 547 22.12 44.09 4.31
CA PHE A 547 22.04 42.70 4.74
C PHE A 547 22.41 42.56 6.22
N GLU A 548 23.40 43.32 6.71
CA GLU A 548 23.76 43.25 8.12
C GLU A 548 22.69 43.81 9.06
N ASP A 549 21.97 44.85 8.63
CA ASP A 549 20.86 45.38 9.42
C ASP A 549 19.73 44.34 9.56
N THR A 550 19.46 43.59 8.48
CA THR A 550 18.44 42.52 8.47
C THR A 550 18.90 41.32 9.31
N LYS A 551 20.18 40.93 9.20
CA LYS A 551 20.77 39.85 10.02
C LYS A 551 20.69 40.18 11.52
N ASN A 552 20.98 41.43 11.88
CA ASN A 552 20.91 41.88 13.27
C ASN A 552 19.47 41.88 13.80
N GLN A 553 18.48 42.27 12.97
CA GLN A 553 17.07 42.23 13.36
C GLN A 553 16.58 40.80 13.60
N GLU A 554 16.85 39.88 12.68
CA GLU A 554 16.51 38.45 12.80
C GLU A 554 17.18 37.80 14.00
N GLN A 555 18.45 38.17 14.28
CA GLN A 555 19.15 37.70 15.46
C GLN A 555 18.46 38.15 16.76
N VAL A 556 17.97 39.39 16.81
CA VAL A 556 17.25 39.94 17.98
C VAL A 556 15.90 39.27 18.17
N GLU A 557 15.16 38.98 17.09
CA GLU A 557 13.90 38.23 17.17
C GLU A 557 14.12 36.78 17.62
N ALA A 558 15.10 36.09 17.03
CA ALA A 558 15.46 34.74 17.44
C ALA A 558 15.89 34.68 18.91
N GLN A 559 16.66 35.66 19.37
CA GLN A 559 17.06 35.82 20.77
C GLN A 559 15.83 36.00 21.68
N THR A 560 14.88 36.84 21.28
CA THR A 560 13.64 37.09 22.04
C THR A 560 12.78 35.83 22.14
N ILE A 561 12.65 35.07 21.04
CA ILE A 561 11.95 33.78 21.01
C ILE A 561 12.64 32.78 21.93
N MET A 562 13.98 32.71 21.87
CA MET A 562 14.78 31.80 22.70
C MET A 562 14.66 32.13 24.19
N ASP A 563 14.69 33.42 24.56
CA ASP A 563 14.53 33.88 25.94
C ASP A 563 13.11 33.62 26.47
N ASN A 564 12.09 33.67 25.61
CA ASN A 564 10.71 33.33 25.96
C ASN A 564 10.51 31.81 26.14
N LEU A 565 11.09 31.00 25.25
CA LEU A 565 11.00 29.54 25.32
C LEU A 565 11.83 28.98 26.48
N CYS A 566 12.97 29.58 26.78
CA CYS A 566 13.87 29.13 27.83
C CYS A 566 14.65 30.29 28.48
N PRO A 567 14.07 30.96 29.50
CA PRO A 567 14.66 32.13 30.19
C PRO A 567 16.01 31.88 30.90
N GLY A 568 16.48 30.63 30.89
CA GLY A 568 17.72 30.17 31.51
C GLY A 568 18.69 29.44 30.58
N CYS A 569 18.31 29.13 29.32
CA CYS A 569 19.15 28.34 28.43
C CYS A 569 20.48 29.03 28.06
N GLN A 570 20.51 30.38 28.11
CA GLN A 570 21.75 31.13 27.90
C GLN A 570 22.57 31.38 29.17
N LYS A 571 22.03 31.04 30.34
CA LYS A 571 22.67 31.26 31.64
C LYS A 571 23.42 30.05 32.17
N GLU A 572 23.23 28.89 31.57
CA GLU A 572 23.97 27.69 31.98
C GLU A 572 25.33 27.67 31.27
N PRO A 573 26.45 27.88 31.99
CA PRO A 573 27.77 27.76 31.37
C PRO A 573 27.93 26.33 30.83
N PHE A 574 28.63 26.20 29.69
CA PHE A 574 28.93 24.93 29.02
C PHE A 574 29.45 23.83 29.98
N GLU A 575 30.06 24.23 31.10
CA GLU A 575 30.53 23.36 32.17
C GLU A 575 29.42 22.51 32.83
N LYS A 576 28.17 23.01 32.92
CA LYS A 576 27.06 22.22 33.45
C LYS A 576 26.60 21.10 32.52
N ILE A 577 26.80 21.26 31.20
CA ILE A 577 26.51 20.22 30.21
C ILE A 577 27.43 19.02 30.41
N ASN A 578 28.69 19.25 30.81
CA ASN A 578 29.63 18.17 31.13
C ASN A 578 29.23 17.36 32.38
N ASP A 579 28.52 17.96 33.33
CA ASP A 579 28.05 17.25 34.53
C ASP A 579 26.90 16.28 34.22
N ILE A 580 26.09 16.56 33.18
CA ILE A 580 24.96 15.70 32.75
C ILE A 580 25.43 14.39 32.10
N PHE A 581 26.62 14.40 31.48
CA PHE A 581 27.21 13.22 30.82
C PHE A 581 28.22 12.47 31.71
N SER A 582 28.49 12.94 32.92
CA SER A 582 29.40 12.26 33.84
C SER A 582 28.65 11.28 34.73
N TYR A 583 28.50 10.03 34.27
CA TYR A 583 28.14 8.95 35.17
C TYR A 583 29.24 8.80 36.23
N ASN A 584 28.84 8.69 37.51
CA ASN A 584 29.72 8.52 38.68
C ASN A 584 30.74 7.38 38.50
N MET A 585 31.90 7.67 37.92
CA MET A 585 33.07 6.81 37.99
C MET A 585 34.03 7.38 39.06
N PRO A 586 34.38 6.60 40.09
CA PRO A 586 35.08 7.10 41.30
C PRO A 586 36.53 7.55 41.07
N THR A 587 37.09 7.34 39.88
CA THR A 587 38.46 7.74 39.54
C THR A 587 38.53 8.34 38.14
N ARG A 588 38.71 9.67 38.07
CA ARG A 588 39.04 10.37 36.82
C ARG A 588 40.53 10.19 36.52
N HIS A 589 40.85 9.34 35.56
CA HIS A 589 42.19 9.32 34.97
C HIS A 589 42.29 10.44 33.92
N SER A 590 43.12 11.45 34.19
CA SER A 590 43.40 12.50 33.21
C SER A 590 44.19 11.91 32.04
N LYS A 591 43.49 11.68 30.91
CA LYS A 591 44.11 11.25 29.64
C LYS A 591 45.14 12.26 29.12
N LEU A 592 45.12 13.50 29.64
CA LEU A 592 46.04 14.58 29.30
C LEU A 592 47.45 14.42 29.90
N ASN A 593 47.63 13.51 30.87
CA ASN A 593 48.94 13.28 31.50
C ASN A 593 49.80 12.25 30.73
N ASN A 594 49.24 11.57 29.72
CA ASN A 594 49.97 10.65 28.87
C ASN A 594 50.28 11.33 27.51
N PRO A 595 51.55 11.63 27.20
CA PRO A 595 51.91 12.32 25.96
C PRO A 595 51.57 11.53 24.69
N GLU A 596 51.53 10.20 24.76
CA GLU A 596 51.15 9.35 23.62
C GLU A 596 49.64 9.46 23.32
N THR A 597 48.83 9.49 24.38
CA THR A 597 47.38 9.72 24.26
C THR A 597 47.06 11.12 23.74
N VAL A 598 47.80 12.15 24.20
CA VAL A 598 47.65 13.52 23.69
C VAL A 598 48.00 13.60 22.21
N ASN A 599 49.07 12.93 21.77
CA ASN A 599 49.44 12.89 20.36
C ASN A 599 48.38 12.19 19.50
N GLN A 600 47.81 11.08 19.97
CA GLN A 600 46.70 10.42 19.27
C GLN A 600 45.44 11.28 19.21
N MET A 601 45.08 11.97 20.29
CA MET A 601 43.94 12.89 20.32
C MET A 601 44.11 14.03 19.32
N ASN A 602 45.31 14.63 19.26
CA ASN A 602 45.59 15.71 18.30
C ASN A 602 45.54 15.22 16.84
N HIS A 603 46.01 14.00 16.59
CA HIS A 603 45.95 13.39 15.26
C HIS A 603 44.51 13.14 14.80
N GLU A 604 43.67 12.60 15.68
CA GLU A 604 42.25 12.37 15.36
C GLU A 604 41.45 13.69 15.26
N ASP A 605 41.78 14.71 16.06
CA ASP A 605 41.17 16.05 15.93
C ASP A 605 41.50 16.68 14.56
N GLN A 606 42.74 16.52 14.08
CA GLN A 606 43.11 16.98 12.74
C GLN A 606 42.32 16.27 11.64
N LYS A 607 42.20 14.94 11.70
CA LYS A 607 41.37 14.18 10.75
C LYS A 607 39.92 14.62 10.77
N ALA A 608 39.34 14.82 11.96
CA ALA A 608 37.95 15.26 12.09
C ALA A 608 37.74 16.65 11.48
N ARG A 609 38.68 17.59 11.68
CA ARG A 609 38.63 18.92 11.05
C ARG A 609 38.74 18.85 9.53
N GLU A 610 39.65 18.03 9.00
CA GLU A 610 39.80 17.84 7.56
C GLU A 610 38.54 17.21 6.94
N PHE A 611 37.98 16.18 7.59
CA PHE A 611 36.74 15.55 7.15
C PHE A 611 35.57 16.55 7.15
N LEU A 612 35.40 17.31 8.24
CA LEU A 612 34.36 18.33 8.33
C LEU A 612 34.54 19.41 7.26
N LYS A 613 35.79 19.86 7.02
CA LYS A 613 36.09 20.84 5.96
C LYS A 613 35.70 20.29 4.58
N GLN A 614 36.12 19.06 4.25
CA GLN A 614 35.79 18.42 2.97
C GLN A 614 34.28 18.22 2.81
N TYR A 615 33.60 17.77 3.88
CA TYR A 615 32.15 17.60 3.89
C TYR A 615 31.43 18.93 3.68
N PHE A 616 31.90 20.00 4.33
CA PHE A 616 31.33 21.34 4.19
C PHE A 616 31.57 21.94 2.80
N GLU A 617 32.77 21.79 2.24
CA GLU A 617 33.10 22.22 0.86
C GLU A 617 32.27 21.43 -0.18
N LYS A 618 31.99 20.15 0.08
CA LYS A 618 31.14 19.31 -0.77
C LYS A 618 29.68 19.73 -0.75
N ILE A 619 29.15 20.15 0.41
CA ILE A 619 27.77 20.65 0.53
C ILE A 619 27.63 22.07 0.00
N TYR A 620 28.68 22.90 0.09
CA TYR A 620 28.66 24.30 -0.31
C TYR A 620 29.81 24.66 -1.28
N PRO A 621 29.86 24.07 -2.49
CA PRO A 621 30.95 24.33 -3.43
C PRO A 621 30.92 25.79 -3.91
N GLY A 622 32.01 26.53 -3.68
CA GLY A 622 32.23 27.87 -4.24
C GLY A 622 32.21 29.06 -3.28
N LYS A 623 32.18 28.86 -1.96
CA LYS A 623 32.42 29.96 -1.00
C LYS A 623 33.87 29.99 -0.54
N ILE A 624 34.67 30.84 -1.17
CA ILE A 624 35.96 31.26 -0.63
C ILE A 624 35.64 32.17 0.56
N TYR A 625 36.01 31.72 1.76
CA TYR A 625 36.07 32.59 2.94
C TYR A 625 37.52 33.08 3.02
N ASP A 626 37.72 34.39 2.82
CA ASP A 626 38.86 35.10 3.41
C ASP A 626 38.49 35.56 4.82
#